data_AF-A0A1H2WQZ0-F1
#
_entry.id   AF-A0A1H2WQZ0-F1
#
_cell.length_a   1.000
_cell.length_b   1.000
_cell.length_c   1.000
_cell.angle_alpha   90.00
_cell.angle_beta   90.00
_cell.angle_gamma   90.00
#
_symmetry.space_group_name_H-M   'P 1'
#
loop_
_entity.id
_entity.type
_entity.pdbx_description
1 polymer ?
#
loop_
_entity_poly.entity_id
_entity_poly.type
_entity_poly.pdbx_seq_one_letter_code
_entity_poly.pdbx_strand_id
1 'polypeptide(L)'
;MVTTIKTHFFDIFGAINTFSHHNFAWSPYKDYAIPRIINFTKVIQQAEKQRKSLTIEQLQEELQFVEDYLFQLSETEELLQHTQENNIKHIALDFIAAVRRYQSALEDELENKVFFYNARLNQAPIIAKYLEEQ
;
A
#
# COMPACT_ATOMS: atom_id res chain seq x y z
N MET A 1 -10.79 3.16 -14.17
CA MET A 1 -9.63 3.88 -13.60
C MET A 1 -8.98 2.93 -12.62
N VAL A 2 -7.67 2.70 -12.70
CA VAL A 2 -6.97 1.88 -11.70
C VAL A 2 -6.89 2.70 -10.42
N THR A 3 -7.37 2.13 -9.32
CA THR A 3 -7.36 2.80 -8.02
C THR A 3 -5.99 2.59 -7.39
N THR A 4 -5.17 3.63 -7.39
CA THR A 4 -3.92 3.66 -6.61
C THR A 4 -4.20 4.25 -5.24
N ILE A 5 -3.46 3.84 -4.23
CA ILE A 5 -3.66 4.37 -2.88
C ILE A 5 -3.20 5.83 -2.78
N LYS A 6 -2.28 6.24 -3.67
CA LYS A 6 -1.76 7.60 -3.81
C LYS A 6 -2.85 8.64 -4.08
N THR A 7 -3.91 8.31 -4.82
CA THR A 7 -5.01 9.25 -5.10
C THR A 7 -5.83 9.62 -3.87
N HIS A 8 -5.70 8.86 -2.78
CA HIS A 8 -6.43 9.07 -1.54
C HIS A 8 -5.55 9.64 -0.42
N PHE A 9 -4.23 9.79 -0.64
CA PHE A 9 -3.22 10.10 0.37
C PHE A 9 -3.60 11.21 1.37
N PHE A 10 -4.02 12.38 0.86
CA PHE A 10 -4.27 13.56 1.70
C PHE A 10 -5.40 13.37 2.71
N ASP A 11 -6.48 12.69 2.34
CA ASP A 11 -7.62 12.44 3.23
C ASP A 11 -7.24 11.55 4.42
N ILE A 12 -6.22 10.71 4.23
CA ILE A 12 -5.80 9.70 5.20
C ILE A 12 -4.66 10.21 6.05
N PHE A 13 -3.67 10.89 5.44
CA PHE A 13 -2.61 11.54 6.19
C PHE A 13 -3.22 12.53 7.18
N GLY A 14 -4.25 13.29 6.77
CA GLY A 14 -5.01 14.14 7.68
C GLY A 14 -5.68 13.36 8.82
N ALA A 15 -6.34 12.23 8.52
CA ALA A 15 -7.00 11.41 9.54
C ALA A 15 -6.00 10.77 10.52
N ILE A 16 -4.86 10.29 10.03
CA ILE A 16 -3.84 9.57 10.81
C ILE A 16 -2.92 10.52 11.58
N ASN A 17 -2.52 11.62 10.99
CA ASN A 17 -1.68 12.60 11.67
C ASN A 17 -2.46 13.33 12.79
N THR A 18 -3.80 13.35 12.69
CA THR A 18 -4.66 13.76 13.82
C THR A 18 -4.59 12.75 14.99
N PHE A 19 -4.18 11.50 14.75
CA PHE A 19 -4.01 10.46 15.78
C PHE A 19 -2.59 10.35 16.36
N SER A 20 -1.56 10.89 15.70
CA SER A 20 -0.15 10.66 16.03
C SER A 20 0.44 11.60 17.09
N HIS A 21 -0.36 12.48 17.71
CA HIS A 21 0.16 13.41 18.73
C HIS A 21 0.00 12.84 20.15
N HIS A 22 1.11 12.71 20.88
CA HIS A 22 1.22 12.17 22.26
C HIS A 22 0.25 12.79 23.29
N ASN A 23 -0.25 14.01 23.01
CA ASN A 23 -1.17 14.76 23.88
C ASN A 23 -2.58 14.88 23.32
N PHE A 24 -2.90 14.17 22.23
CA PHE A 24 -4.19 14.31 21.56
C PHE A 24 -5.27 13.55 22.34
N ALA A 25 -6.25 14.28 22.85
CA ALA A 25 -7.46 13.67 23.36
C ALA A 25 -8.15 12.97 22.20
N TRP A 26 -8.10 11.63 22.19
CA TRP A 26 -8.64 10.79 21.12
C TRP A 26 -10.14 11.05 20.87
N SER A 27 -10.88 11.34 21.94
CA SER A 27 -12.36 11.38 21.98
C SER A 27 -13.07 12.28 20.96
N PRO A 28 -12.65 13.54 20.70
CA PRO A 28 -13.39 14.45 19.82
C PRO A 28 -13.25 14.14 18.33
N TYR A 29 -12.22 13.39 17.92
CA TYR A 29 -11.89 13.17 16.51
C TYR A 29 -12.15 11.74 16.04
N LYS A 30 -12.56 10.85 16.95
CA LYS A 30 -12.87 9.44 16.64
C LYS A 30 -13.92 9.32 15.54
N ASP A 31 -15.00 10.10 15.66
CA ASP A 31 -16.13 10.05 14.72
C ASP A 31 -15.76 10.56 13.33
N TYR A 32 -14.78 11.47 13.26
CA TYR A 32 -14.21 11.92 11.99
C TYR A 32 -13.30 10.84 11.38
N ALA A 33 -12.44 10.25 12.20
CA ALA A 33 -11.28 9.55 11.69
C ALA A 33 -11.47 8.03 11.57
N ILE A 34 -12.30 7.40 12.42
CA ILE A 34 -12.64 5.97 12.31
C ILE A 34 -13.28 5.63 10.95
N PRO A 35 -14.33 6.32 10.48
CA PRO A 35 -14.96 5.96 9.21
C PRO A 35 -14.01 6.14 8.02
N ARG A 36 -13.10 7.11 8.10
CA ARG A 36 -12.08 7.37 7.07
C ARG A 36 -11.05 6.26 7.03
N ILE A 37 -10.53 5.83 8.18
CA ILE A 37 -9.61 4.69 8.25
C ILE A 37 -10.30 3.45 7.68
N ILE A 38 -11.52 3.12 8.11
CA ILE A 38 -12.26 1.95 7.61
C ILE A 38 -12.45 2.00 6.11
N ASN A 39 -12.88 3.14 5.57
CA ASN A 39 -13.09 3.30 4.14
C ASN A 39 -11.78 3.13 3.37
N PHE A 40 -10.70 3.68 3.90
CA PHE A 40 -9.42 3.58 3.22
C PHE A 40 -8.79 2.18 3.32
N THR A 41 -9.01 1.44 4.41
CA THR A 41 -8.68 0.01 4.47
C THR A 41 -9.35 -0.75 3.31
N LYS A 42 -10.60 -0.42 2.97
CA LYS A 42 -11.29 -1.04 1.82
C LYS A 42 -10.67 -0.63 0.48
N VAL A 43 -10.22 0.62 0.36
CA VAL A 43 -9.50 1.10 -0.83
C VAL A 43 -8.19 0.34 -1.03
N ILE A 44 -7.40 0.16 0.05
CA ILE A 44 -6.16 -0.65 0.00
C ILE A 44 -6.47 -2.07 -0.46
N GLN A 45 -7.49 -2.71 0.13
CA GLN A 45 -7.90 -4.06 -0.27
C GLN A 45 -8.36 -4.15 -1.74
N GLN A 46 -8.94 -3.08 -2.29
CA GLN A 46 -9.26 -3.01 -3.72
C GLN A 46 -7.99 -2.82 -4.57
N ALA A 47 -7.10 -1.91 -4.19
CA ALA A 47 -5.84 -1.66 -4.88
C ALA A 47 -4.98 -2.94 -4.91
N GLU A 48 -4.92 -3.67 -3.79
CA GLU A 48 -4.27 -4.98 -3.69
C GLU A 48 -4.79 -5.96 -4.74
N LYS A 49 -6.11 -6.05 -4.95
CA LYS A 49 -6.69 -6.92 -5.98
C LYS A 49 -6.36 -6.43 -7.40
N GLN A 50 -6.27 -5.13 -7.59
CA GLN A 50 -6.02 -4.51 -8.90
C GLN A 50 -4.53 -4.48 -9.29
N ARG A 51 -3.61 -4.73 -8.35
CA ARG A 51 -2.15 -4.67 -8.56
C ARG A 51 -1.65 -5.36 -9.83
N LYS A 52 -2.25 -6.50 -10.19
CA LYS A 52 -1.88 -7.30 -11.38
C LYS A 52 -2.01 -6.52 -12.70
N SER A 53 -2.89 -5.51 -12.71
CA SER A 53 -3.14 -4.64 -13.86
C SER A 53 -2.12 -3.51 -14.02
N LEU A 54 -1.28 -3.27 -13.02
CA LEU A 54 -0.26 -2.21 -13.05
C LEU A 54 0.93 -2.61 -13.94
N THR A 55 1.55 -1.62 -14.57
CA THR A 55 2.85 -1.78 -15.24
C THR A 55 3.99 -1.89 -14.21
N ILE A 56 5.19 -2.30 -14.66
CA ILE A 56 6.38 -2.34 -13.78
C ILE A 56 6.67 -0.96 -13.18
N GLU A 57 6.65 0.09 -14.01
CA GLU A 57 6.87 1.48 -13.59
C GLU A 57 5.83 1.91 -12.53
N GLN A 58 4.55 1.60 -12.78
CA GLN A 58 3.47 1.91 -11.84
C GLN A 58 3.61 1.14 -10.51
N LEU A 59 4.05 -0.12 -10.56
CA LEU A 59 4.33 -0.90 -9.35
C LEU A 59 5.48 -0.29 -8.54
N GLN A 60 6.54 0.16 -9.20
CA GLN A 60 7.68 0.80 -8.53
C GLN A 60 7.29 2.13 -7.89
N GLU A 61 6.54 2.98 -8.61
CA GLU A 61 6.04 4.25 -8.07
C GLU A 61 5.13 4.04 -6.87
N GLU A 62 4.22 3.06 -6.94
CA GLU A 62 3.28 2.75 -5.88
C GLU A 62 4.01 2.14 -4.66
N LEU A 63 4.98 1.23 -4.89
CA LEU A 63 5.77 0.61 -3.84
C LEU A 63 6.58 1.66 -3.07
N GLN A 64 7.29 2.55 -3.78
CA GLN A 64 8.03 3.65 -3.15
C GLN A 64 7.13 4.51 -2.27
N PHE A 65 5.93 4.83 -2.76
CA PHE A 65 4.95 5.58 -1.99
C PHE A 65 4.48 4.82 -0.74
N VAL A 66 4.21 3.51 -0.85
CA VAL A 66 3.79 2.67 0.27
C VAL A 66 4.89 2.57 1.33
N GLU A 67 6.15 2.46 0.92
CA GLU A 67 7.32 2.42 1.82
C GLU A 67 7.46 3.72 2.61
N ASP A 68 7.45 4.87 1.92
CA ASP A 68 7.49 6.19 2.55
C ASP A 68 6.34 6.37 3.54
N TYR A 69 5.16 5.86 3.17
CA TYR A 69 3.97 5.95 4.00
C TYR A 69 4.04 5.03 5.23
N LEU A 70 4.51 3.79 5.09
CA LEU A 70 4.73 2.88 6.21
C LEU A 70 5.78 3.42 7.18
N PHE A 71 6.82 4.08 6.65
CA PHE A 71 7.81 4.76 7.49
C PHE A 71 7.15 5.82 8.37
N GLN A 72 6.29 6.68 7.80
CA GLN A 72 5.53 7.68 8.58
C GLN A 72 4.56 7.03 9.58
N LEU A 73 4.00 5.87 9.26
CA LEU A 73 3.08 5.15 10.15
C LEU A 73 3.77 4.48 11.34
N SER A 74 5.09 4.27 11.29
CA SER A 74 5.83 3.59 12.37
C SER A 74 5.71 4.31 13.72
N GLU A 75 5.84 5.64 13.73
CA GLU A 75 5.64 6.45 14.94
C GLU A 75 4.20 6.31 15.44
N THR A 76 3.22 6.33 14.54
CA THR A 76 1.80 6.19 14.92
C THR A 76 1.52 4.82 15.53
N GLU A 77 2.12 3.75 15.00
CA GLU A 77 1.94 2.40 15.52
C GLU A 77 2.43 2.27 16.97
N GLU A 78 3.59 2.85 17.28
CA GLU A 78 4.13 2.85 18.64
C GLU A 78 3.15 3.52 19.61
N LEU A 79 2.58 4.66 19.23
CA LEU A 79 1.59 5.38 20.03
C LEU A 79 0.30 4.58 20.25
N LEU A 80 -0.17 3.88 19.22
CA LEU A 80 -1.34 3.01 19.30
C LEU A 80 -1.11 1.85 20.27
N GLN A 81 0.14 1.42 20.52
CA GLN A 81 0.38 0.38 21.52
C GLN A 81 0.07 0.84 22.95
N HIS A 82 0.26 2.13 23.22
CA HIS A 82 0.09 2.73 24.55
C HIS A 82 -1.30 3.32 24.81
N THR A 83 -2.19 3.37 23.81
CA THR A 83 -3.55 3.89 24.00
C THR A 83 -4.44 2.92 24.78
N GLN A 84 -5.32 3.46 25.64
CA GLN A 84 -6.36 2.69 26.33
C GLN A 84 -7.66 2.54 25.50
N GLU A 85 -7.70 3.19 24.33
CA GLU A 85 -8.85 3.24 23.43
C GLU A 85 -8.89 2.01 22.50
N ASN A 86 -9.28 0.86 23.05
CA ASN A 86 -9.20 -0.44 22.37
C ASN A 86 -9.84 -0.49 20.97
N ASN A 87 -10.97 0.20 20.77
CA ASN A 87 -11.67 0.18 19.48
C ASN A 87 -10.82 0.87 18.38
N ILE A 88 -10.25 2.03 18.68
CA ILE A 88 -9.39 2.77 17.73
C ILE A 88 -8.08 2.05 17.54
N LYS A 89 -7.49 1.55 18.62
CA LYS A 89 -6.28 0.73 18.55
C LYS A 89 -6.45 -0.37 17.53
N HIS A 90 -7.52 -1.15 17.63
CA HIS A 90 -7.76 -2.25 16.71
C HIS A 90 -7.93 -1.77 15.26
N ILE A 91 -8.78 -0.76 15.03
CA ILE A 91 -9.06 -0.24 13.69
C ILE A 91 -7.81 0.32 13.01
N ALA A 92 -7.00 1.08 13.75
CA ALA A 92 -5.79 1.70 13.22
C ALA A 92 -4.66 0.67 13.01
N LEU A 93 -4.51 -0.33 13.89
CA LEU A 93 -3.56 -1.41 13.67
C LEU A 93 -3.96 -2.31 12.49
N ASP A 94 -5.25 -2.61 12.33
CA ASP A 94 -5.76 -3.36 11.18
C ASP A 94 -5.50 -2.63 9.86
N PHE A 95 -5.61 -1.30 9.89
CA PHE A 95 -5.25 -0.45 8.78
C PHE A 95 -3.76 -0.54 8.44
N ILE A 96 -2.86 -0.36 9.42
CA ILE A 96 -1.41 -0.47 9.21
C ILE A 96 -1.05 -1.86 8.66
N ALA A 97 -1.68 -2.91 9.20
CA ALA A 97 -1.51 -4.27 8.70
C ALA A 97 -1.99 -4.44 7.25
N ALA A 98 -3.06 -3.74 6.84
CA ALA A 98 -3.50 -3.74 5.45
C ALA A 98 -2.48 -3.05 4.52
N VAL A 99 -1.89 -1.93 4.94
CA VAL A 99 -0.83 -1.26 4.18
C VAL A 99 0.38 -2.18 4.00
N ARG A 100 0.85 -2.86 5.06
CA ARG A 100 1.95 -3.83 4.99
C ARG A 100 1.66 -4.99 4.05
N ARG A 101 0.45 -5.57 4.12
CA ARG A 101 0.05 -6.64 3.19
C ARG A 101 0.07 -6.15 1.74
N TYR A 102 -0.37 -4.91 1.50
CA TYR A 102 -0.34 -4.33 0.18
C TYR A 102 1.09 -4.11 -0.33
N GLN A 103 2.01 -3.65 0.53
CA GLN A 103 3.44 -3.56 0.21
C GLN A 103 3.97 -4.91 -0.29
N SER A 104 3.81 -5.98 0.50
CA SER A 104 4.28 -7.32 0.11
C SER A 104 3.64 -7.80 -1.19
N ALA A 105 2.35 -7.52 -1.38
CA ALA A 105 1.65 -7.89 -2.61
C ALA A 105 2.17 -7.15 -3.85
N LEU A 106 2.64 -5.90 -3.69
CA LEU A 106 3.29 -5.12 -4.76
C LEU A 106 4.69 -5.65 -5.06
N GLU A 107 5.48 -5.95 -4.03
CA GLU A 107 6.81 -6.57 -4.15
C GLU A 107 6.74 -7.89 -4.93
N ASP A 108 5.82 -8.79 -4.52
CA ASP A 108 5.58 -10.06 -5.20
C ASP A 108 5.21 -9.87 -6.68
N GLU A 109 4.33 -8.92 -6.98
CA GLU A 109 3.87 -8.68 -8.36
C GLU A 109 5.00 -8.07 -9.21
N LEU A 110 5.81 -7.18 -8.64
CA LEU A 110 6.96 -6.58 -9.30
C LEU A 110 8.00 -7.65 -9.64
N GLU A 111 8.36 -8.51 -8.68
CA GLU A 111 9.28 -9.62 -8.89
C GLU A 111 8.79 -10.54 -10.00
N ASN A 112 7.51 -10.93 -9.96
CA ASN A 112 6.90 -11.77 -10.98
C ASN A 112 7.00 -11.13 -12.37
N LYS A 113 6.64 -9.86 -12.52
CA LYS A 113 6.67 -9.18 -13.83
C LYS A 113 8.08 -8.99 -14.37
N VAL A 114 9.04 -8.64 -13.52
CA VAL A 114 10.45 -8.52 -13.91
C VAL A 114 11.00 -9.89 -14.35
N PHE A 115 10.67 -10.95 -13.62
CA PHE A 115 11.04 -12.32 -14.00
C PHE A 115 10.49 -12.70 -15.39
N PHE A 116 9.19 -12.50 -15.64
CA PHE A 116 8.60 -12.79 -16.95
C PHE A 116 9.17 -11.93 -18.07
N TYR A 117 9.45 -10.64 -17.80
CA TYR A 117 10.07 -9.74 -18.77
C TYR A 117 11.47 -10.24 -19.18
N ASN A 118 12.31 -10.59 -18.20
CA ASN A 118 13.65 -11.11 -18.45
C ASN A 118 13.61 -12.47 -19.17
N ALA A 119 12.70 -13.36 -18.81
CA ALA A 119 12.51 -14.64 -19.51
C ALA A 119 12.16 -14.41 -20.99
N ARG A 120 11.28 -13.45 -21.29
CA ARG A 120 10.89 -13.10 -22.66
C ARG A 120 12.05 -12.48 -23.46
N LEU A 121 12.83 -11.59 -22.84
CA LEU A 121 14.04 -11.03 -23.46
C LEU A 121 15.06 -12.12 -23.81
N ASN A 122 15.23 -13.12 -22.96
CA ASN A 122 16.16 -14.22 -23.20
C ASN A 122 15.64 -15.22 -24.26
N GLN A 123 14.33 -15.36 -24.41
CA GLN A 123 13.72 -16.19 -25.46
C GLN A 123 13.66 -15.50 -26.84
N ALA A 124 13.54 -14.17 -26.87
CA ALA A 124 13.46 -13.39 -28.12
C ALA A 124 14.61 -13.65 -29.12
N PRO A 125 15.90 -13.65 -28.72
CA PRO A 125 16.99 -13.94 -29.66
C PRO A 125 17.03 -15.40 -30.10
N ILE A 126 16.54 -16.34 -29.29
CA ILE A 126 16.42 -17.76 -29.68
C ILE A 126 15.38 -17.90 -30.80
N ILE A 127 14.21 -17.27 -30.64
CA ILE A 127 13.15 -17.28 -31.66
C ILE A 127 13.60 -16.55 -32.94
N ALA A 128 14.30 -15.42 -32.81
CA ALA A 128 14.84 -14.69 -33.96
C ALA A 128 15.81 -15.55 -34.77
N LYS A 129 16.71 -16.29 -34.09
CA LYS A 129 17.64 -17.21 -34.75
C LYS A 129 16.94 -18.35 -35.50
N TYR A 130 15.87 -18.90 -34.93
CA TYR A 130 15.07 -19.93 -35.60
C TYR A 130 14.29 -19.42 -36.83
N LEU A 131 13.97 -18.12 -36.87
CA LEU A 131 13.28 -17.49 -38.01
C LEU A 131 14.23 -17.06 -39.13
N GLU A 132 15.50 -16.79 -38.84
CA GLU A 132 16.54 -16.51 -39.85
C GLU A 132 17.06 -17.77 -40.54
N GLU A 133 16.87 -18.96 -39.95
CA GLU A 133 17.26 -20.26 -40.50
C GLU A 133 16.18 -20.88 -41.42
N GLN A 134 15.09 -20.16 -41.74
CA GLN A 134 14.05 -20.52 -42.73
C GLN A 134 14.16 -19.70 -44.02
#